data_AF-A0AAN5PIV0-F1
#
_entry.id   AF-A0AAN5PIV0-F1
#
_cell.length_a   1.000
_cell.length_b   1.000
_cell.length_c   1.000
_cell.angle_alpha   90.00
_cell.angle_beta   90.00
_cell.angle_gamma   90.00
#
_symmetry.space_group_name_H-M   'P 1'
#
loop_
_entity.id
_entity.type
_entity.pdbx_description
1 polymer ?
#
loop_
_entity_poly.entity_id
_entity_poly.type
_entity_poly.pdbx_seq_one_letter_code
_entity_poly.pdbx_strand_id
1 'polypeptide(L)'
;MKKTGYLLMFVLVACLCNQKIVAAIPLVELIAKPNPSQFVKTQSSVLLFYTLRNNTSVGFPLSYLFSSNNASLSNAGNTCGTFIGPNKTCQFTVQYQAPAISITEKLIVQVAYQGRAPVSDIVSINVDNNIACTLLNTASYQTPFCQEQYQKVLQFTPGVFNTTNQNVQEEQTLGGIFGLYRKTGGTEQICYISCGLRSLNGAPPNENTVFELASVTKTFTGSVLGKFIINGTIVSQFDEIRNYPHPAGLSFNINEETVSFQQLATFSGGVCFSNAPSVNQSSTDQAVNQMNFITDINALNPDPNSGNCSNGAPNVSPVYATPPFLPTHNFYSNSSVGLLGQSLIRIDGFANVLETDFNNWICKNVANPLDMIRTSACLPDEAHNGTCGAAAAYCAYTANWITAEYASGYHLFQNSYQLGNPFPFLPWAPAGGIRSNASDMIKFIRANLGFNTGVHNPEQAQLIQGMLMAHEPNIYFPGGTEPNIGNQSPIRGGQGYAWVCMPSPTNGDRICGKIGGHKNFRSFLGLNKSKNYGLIILFNTGALTTDGSLTPATTPPTISQIGTNLLENID
;
A
#
# COMPACT_ATOMS: atom_id res chain seq x y z
N MET A 1 -34.68 68.19 62.97
CA MET A 1 -33.88 68.98 62.00
C MET A 1 -32.42 69.01 62.43
N LYS A 2 -31.54 68.29 61.73
CA LYS A 2 -30.12 68.58 61.40
C LYS A 2 -29.35 67.28 61.12
N LYS A 3 -28.67 67.26 59.98
CA LYS A 3 -27.79 66.22 59.44
C LYS A 3 -26.39 66.29 60.07
N THR A 4 -25.79 65.13 60.34
CA THR A 4 -24.37 64.72 60.13
C THR A 4 -24.28 63.28 60.66
N GLY A 5 -23.78 62.23 59.98
CA GLY A 5 -22.67 62.12 59.04
C GLY A 5 -21.59 61.25 59.71
N TYR A 6 -21.64 59.91 59.55
CA TYR A 6 -20.51 59.03 59.85
C TYR A 6 -20.43 57.88 58.84
N LEU A 7 -19.32 57.92 58.10
CA LEU A 7 -18.77 56.91 57.21
C LEU A 7 -18.15 55.81 58.08
N LEU A 8 -18.57 54.54 57.93
CA LEU A 8 -17.81 53.40 58.45
C LEU A 8 -17.66 52.34 57.35
N MET A 9 -16.39 52.05 57.04
CA MET A 9 -15.91 51.02 56.12
C MET A 9 -16.49 49.63 56.45
N PHE A 10 -17.07 48.98 55.46
CA PHE A 10 -17.20 47.52 55.44
C PHE A 10 -15.90 46.91 54.92
N VAL A 11 -15.16 46.25 55.81
CA VAL A 11 -14.03 45.37 55.45
C VAL A 11 -14.61 44.13 54.76
N LEU A 12 -14.24 43.95 53.49
CA LEU A 12 -14.53 42.78 52.69
C LEU A 12 -13.70 41.60 53.24
N VAL A 13 -14.32 40.65 53.93
CA VAL A 13 -13.70 39.34 54.20
C VAL A 13 -13.88 38.50 52.95
N ALA A 14 -12.92 38.59 52.04
CA ALA A 14 -12.75 37.64 50.95
C ALA A 14 -12.23 36.31 51.51
N CYS A 15 -13.15 35.43 51.91
CA CYS A 15 -12.83 34.02 52.06
C CYS A 15 -12.49 33.45 50.68
N LEU A 16 -11.20 33.35 50.39
CA LEU A 16 -10.63 32.59 49.28
C LEU A 16 -10.98 31.11 49.47
N CYS A 17 -12.13 30.69 48.94
CA CYS A 17 -12.42 29.28 48.73
C CYS A 17 -11.60 28.81 47.52
N ASN A 18 -10.35 28.42 47.76
CA ASN A 18 -9.48 27.80 46.77
C ASN A 18 -9.82 26.30 46.61
N GLN A 19 -11.11 25.97 46.50
CA GLN A 19 -11.53 24.62 46.15
C GLN A 19 -11.38 24.45 44.64
N LYS A 20 -10.44 23.60 44.22
CA LYS A 20 -10.48 23.02 42.88
C LYS A 20 -11.90 22.50 42.66
N ILE A 21 -12.61 23.07 41.70
CA ILE A 21 -13.89 22.53 41.24
C ILE A 21 -13.57 21.14 40.68
N VAL A 22 -13.77 20.11 41.49
CA VAL A 22 -13.74 18.73 41.02
C VAL A 22 -15.00 18.58 40.19
N ALA A 23 -14.87 18.60 38.86
CA ALA A 23 -15.98 18.32 37.96
C ALA A 23 -16.59 16.97 38.39
N ALA A 24 -17.88 16.96 38.72
CA ALA A 24 -18.57 15.74 39.09
C ALA A 24 -18.46 14.74 37.94
N ILE A 25 -17.99 13.52 38.23
CA ILE A 25 -17.86 12.47 37.22
C ILE A 25 -19.27 12.15 36.69
N PRO A 26 -19.50 12.21 35.36
CA PRO A 26 -20.80 11.89 34.79
C PRO A 26 -21.17 10.42 35.10
N LEU A 27 -22.44 10.17 35.43
CA LEU A 27 -22.91 8.82 35.78
C LEU A 27 -22.77 7.86 34.59
N VAL A 28 -23.18 8.33 33.41
CA VAL A 28 -22.98 7.66 32.12
C VAL A 28 -22.35 8.66 31.17
N GLU A 29 -21.37 8.22 30.39
CA GLU A 29 -20.67 9.08 29.43
C GLU A 29 -20.26 8.32 28.16
N LEU A 30 -20.05 9.08 27.09
CA LEU A 30 -19.44 8.59 25.85
C LEU A 30 -17.93 8.72 25.97
N ILE A 31 -17.23 7.60 26.10
CA ILE A 31 -15.76 7.55 26.22
C ILE A 31 -15.04 7.36 24.88
N ALA A 32 -15.77 6.97 23.82
CA ALA A 32 -15.27 6.97 22.44
C ALA A 32 -16.41 7.39 21.50
N LYS A 33 -16.06 8.17 20.47
CA LYS A 33 -16.98 8.80 19.53
C LYS A 33 -16.39 8.77 18.12
N PRO A 34 -17.21 8.79 17.06
CA PRO A 34 -16.73 8.98 15.70
C PRO A 34 -16.17 10.40 15.50
N ASN A 35 -15.49 10.63 14.38
CA ASN A 35 -15.11 11.99 13.98
C ASN A 35 -16.35 12.89 13.88
N PRO A 36 -16.29 14.16 14.36
CA PRO A 36 -17.43 15.09 14.34
C PRO A 36 -17.95 15.44 12.95
N SER A 37 -17.16 15.17 11.90
CA SER A 37 -17.54 15.32 10.51
C SER A 37 -17.31 14.00 9.79
N GLN A 38 -18.30 13.55 9.03
CA GLN A 38 -18.27 12.32 8.24
C GLN A 38 -18.64 12.65 6.80
N PHE A 39 -17.96 12.03 5.86
CA PHE A 39 -18.26 12.12 4.44
C PHE A 39 -18.76 10.77 3.93
N VAL A 40 -19.85 10.79 3.17
CA VAL A 40 -20.51 9.58 2.68
C VAL A 40 -21.05 9.80 1.27
N LYS A 41 -20.86 8.82 0.39
CA LYS A 41 -21.47 8.83 -0.93
C LYS A 41 -22.99 8.71 -0.82
N THR A 42 -23.73 9.40 -1.68
CA THR A 42 -25.19 9.22 -1.79
C THR A 42 -25.57 7.74 -1.93
N GLN A 43 -26.70 7.35 -1.34
CA GLN A 43 -27.23 5.97 -1.37
C GLN A 43 -26.29 4.90 -0.76
N SER A 44 -25.27 5.31 -0.02
CA SER A 44 -24.38 4.44 0.75
C SER A 44 -24.62 4.62 2.25
N SER A 45 -24.13 3.68 3.06
CA SER A 45 -24.22 3.80 4.51
C SER A 45 -22.87 4.13 5.15
N VAL A 46 -22.89 4.89 6.24
CA VAL A 46 -21.76 5.07 7.16
C VAL A 46 -22.14 4.53 8.54
N LEU A 47 -21.19 3.88 9.22
CA LEU A 47 -21.36 3.41 10.60
C LEU A 47 -20.61 4.31 11.57
N LEU A 48 -21.29 4.73 12.62
CA LEU A 48 -20.77 5.60 13.67
C LEU A 48 -20.66 4.78 14.95
N PHE A 49 -19.43 4.56 15.40
CA PHE A 49 -19.13 3.74 16.57
C PHE A 49 -19.00 4.60 17.82
N TYR A 50 -19.73 4.22 18.87
CA TYR A 50 -19.74 4.90 20.16
C TYR A 50 -19.47 3.92 21.29
N THR A 51 -18.66 4.32 22.26
CA THR A 51 -18.45 3.54 23.49
C THR A 51 -19.02 4.29 24.68
N LEU A 52 -19.95 3.65 25.39
CA LEU A 52 -20.53 4.13 26.64
C LEU A 52 -19.78 3.55 27.83
N ARG A 53 -19.67 4.35 28.89
CA ARG A 53 -19.23 3.91 30.21
C ARG A 53 -20.26 4.27 31.26
N ASN A 54 -20.57 3.33 32.13
CA ASN A 54 -21.29 3.57 33.38
C ASN A 54 -20.27 3.67 34.52
N ASN A 55 -20.17 4.82 35.17
CA ASN A 55 -19.23 5.09 36.26
C ASN A 55 -19.81 4.80 37.66
N THR A 56 -20.93 4.09 37.72
CA THR A 56 -21.67 3.89 38.97
C THR A 56 -21.76 2.42 39.34
N SER A 57 -22.05 2.16 40.61
CA SER A 57 -22.33 0.83 41.15
C SER A 57 -23.75 0.32 40.85
N VAL A 58 -24.55 1.08 40.11
CA VAL A 58 -25.91 0.70 39.70
C VAL A 58 -25.99 0.59 38.18
N GLY A 59 -26.84 -0.29 37.66
CA GLY A 59 -27.08 -0.39 36.21
C GLY A 59 -28.22 0.52 35.75
N PHE A 60 -28.21 0.87 34.46
CA PHE A 60 -29.22 1.78 33.88
C PHE A 60 -29.86 1.18 32.62
N PRO A 61 -31.20 1.31 32.45
CA PRO A 61 -31.82 1.06 31.16
C PRO A 61 -31.39 2.12 30.15
N LEU A 62 -31.19 1.70 28.91
CA LEU A 62 -30.78 2.54 27.79
C LEU A 62 -31.89 2.63 26.74
N SER A 63 -32.06 3.84 26.19
CA SER A 63 -32.85 4.08 24.99
C SER A 63 -32.12 5.06 24.08
N TYR A 64 -32.28 4.89 22.78
CA TYR A 64 -31.53 5.60 21.75
C TYR A 64 -32.47 6.45 20.91
N LEU A 65 -32.09 7.71 20.72
CA LEU A 65 -32.86 8.70 19.98
C LEU A 65 -31.95 9.37 18.95
N PHE A 66 -32.45 9.55 17.74
CA PHE A 66 -31.72 10.18 16.64
C PHE A 66 -32.55 11.33 16.07
N SER A 67 -31.90 12.43 15.67
CA SER A 67 -32.61 13.56 15.04
C SER A 67 -33.00 13.31 13.58
N SER A 68 -32.54 12.20 12.98
CA SER A 68 -32.74 11.88 11.56
C SER A 68 -33.44 10.54 11.39
N ASN A 69 -34.40 10.48 10.46
CA ASN A 69 -35.04 9.22 10.04
C ASN A 69 -34.09 8.33 9.22
N ASN A 70 -32.96 8.87 8.76
CA ASN A 70 -31.92 8.12 8.06
C ASN A 70 -30.99 7.37 9.03
N ALA A 71 -31.10 7.63 10.34
CA ALA A 71 -30.28 7.02 11.36
C ALA A 71 -31.03 5.93 12.13
N SER A 72 -30.38 4.79 12.33
CA SER A 72 -30.88 3.70 13.15
C SER A 72 -29.76 3.05 13.94
N LEU A 73 -30.09 2.23 14.94
CA LEU A 73 -29.08 1.34 15.52
C LEU A 73 -28.68 0.29 14.48
N SER A 74 -27.37 0.05 14.40
CA SER A 74 -26.81 -1.03 13.61
C SER A 74 -26.72 -2.31 14.44
N ASN A 75 -26.83 -3.44 13.75
CA ASN A 75 -26.50 -4.74 14.32
C ASN A 75 -24.98 -5.02 14.30
N ALA A 76 -24.21 -4.27 13.51
CA ALA A 76 -22.76 -4.44 13.41
C ALA A 76 -22.04 -3.78 14.58
N GLY A 77 -21.16 -4.52 15.26
CA GLY A 77 -20.30 -4.00 16.32
C GLY A 77 -21.03 -3.53 17.59
N ASN A 78 -22.33 -3.82 17.73
CA ASN A 78 -23.10 -3.41 18.88
C ASN A 78 -22.99 -4.44 20.02
N THR A 79 -22.50 -4.01 21.18
CA THR A 79 -22.44 -4.80 22.42
C THR A 79 -23.29 -4.19 23.53
N CYS A 80 -23.82 -2.98 23.33
CA CYS A 80 -24.84 -2.42 24.21
C CYS A 80 -26.20 -3.03 23.89
N GLY A 81 -26.94 -3.41 24.93
CA GLY A 81 -28.35 -3.75 24.82
C GLY A 81 -29.24 -2.57 25.23
N THR A 82 -30.42 -2.89 25.72
CA THR A 82 -31.33 -1.94 26.37
C THR A 82 -30.94 -1.62 27.82
N PHE A 83 -29.74 -2.03 28.26
CA PHE A 83 -29.26 -1.88 29.62
C PHE A 83 -27.73 -1.86 29.68
N ILE A 84 -27.15 -1.04 30.55
CA ILE A 84 -25.72 -1.05 30.88
C ILE A 84 -25.51 -1.38 32.36
N GLY A 85 -24.69 -2.40 32.62
CA GLY A 85 -24.38 -2.84 33.97
C GLY A 85 -23.51 -1.85 34.77
N PRO A 86 -23.40 -2.04 36.10
CA PRO A 86 -22.58 -1.20 36.96
C PRO A 86 -21.10 -1.32 36.61
N ASN A 87 -20.38 -0.20 36.57
CA ASN A 87 -18.95 -0.15 36.22
C ASN A 87 -18.59 -0.90 34.92
N LYS A 88 -19.51 -0.89 33.93
CA LYS A 88 -19.30 -1.54 32.63
C LYS A 88 -19.13 -0.52 31.52
N THR A 89 -18.45 -0.97 30.48
CA THR A 89 -18.42 -0.34 29.16
C THR A 89 -19.16 -1.21 28.16
N CYS A 90 -19.80 -0.58 27.18
CA CYS A 90 -20.36 -1.27 26.02
C CYS A 90 -20.27 -0.35 24.79
N GLN A 91 -20.37 -0.93 23.60
CA GLN A 91 -20.33 -0.21 22.34
C GLN A 91 -21.72 -0.22 21.70
N PHE A 92 -22.21 0.91 21.22
CA PHE A 92 -23.36 0.95 20.32
C PHE A 92 -22.95 1.57 18.99
N THR A 93 -23.67 1.21 17.94
CA THR A 93 -23.32 1.63 16.58
C THR A 93 -24.54 2.22 15.92
N VAL A 94 -24.39 3.41 15.35
CA VAL A 94 -25.44 4.07 14.57
C VAL A 94 -25.13 3.85 13.10
N GLN A 95 -26.09 3.32 12.36
CA GLN A 95 -26.04 3.30 10.90
C GLN A 95 -26.78 4.52 10.39
N TYR A 96 -26.11 5.30 9.54
CA TYR A 96 -26.74 6.38 8.78
C TYR A 96 -26.83 5.97 7.31
N GLN A 97 -28.04 5.97 6.75
CA GLN A 97 -28.30 5.70 5.34
C GLN A 97 -28.33 7.04 4.58
N ALA A 98 -27.32 7.31 3.75
CA ALA A 98 -27.28 8.51 2.95
C ALA A 98 -28.40 8.56 1.89
N PRO A 99 -29.15 9.67 1.79
CA PRO A 99 -30.16 9.83 0.76
C PRO A 99 -29.54 9.90 -0.65
N ALA A 100 -30.40 9.94 -1.67
CA ALA A 100 -29.99 10.07 -3.07
C ALA A 100 -29.53 11.49 -3.45
N ILE A 101 -29.61 12.45 -2.54
CA ILE A 101 -29.28 13.87 -2.76
C ILE A 101 -28.08 14.28 -1.92
N SER A 102 -27.25 15.17 -2.46
CA SER A 102 -26.16 15.79 -1.70
C SER A 102 -26.73 16.73 -0.64
N ILE A 103 -26.37 16.51 0.63
CA ILE A 103 -26.82 17.30 1.77
C ILE A 103 -25.76 17.33 2.87
N THR A 104 -25.75 18.37 3.68
CA THR A 104 -25.09 18.34 4.99
C THR A 104 -26.16 18.33 6.07
N GLU A 105 -26.17 17.29 6.90
CA GLU A 105 -27.11 17.13 8.00
C GLU A 105 -26.36 17.05 9.34
N LYS A 106 -26.87 17.74 10.37
CA LYS A 106 -26.37 17.57 11.75
C LYS A 106 -27.17 16.46 12.43
N LEU A 107 -26.58 15.28 12.51
CA LEU A 107 -27.15 14.14 13.24
C LEU A 107 -26.88 14.31 14.74
N ILE A 108 -27.94 14.48 15.52
CA ILE A 108 -27.91 14.44 16.97
C ILE A 108 -28.16 12.99 17.40
N VAL A 109 -27.20 12.41 18.11
CA VAL A 109 -27.29 11.07 18.71
C VAL A 109 -27.49 11.24 20.21
N GLN A 110 -28.55 10.67 20.77
CA GLN A 110 -28.86 10.75 22.19
C GLN A 110 -29.05 9.36 22.79
N VAL A 111 -28.48 9.17 23.97
CA VAL A 111 -28.65 7.99 24.81
C VAL A 111 -29.32 8.41 26.12
N ALA A 112 -30.60 8.11 26.26
CA ALA A 112 -31.35 8.39 27.46
C ALA A 112 -31.21 7.25 28.48
N TYR A 113 -31.03 7.62 29.76
CA TYR A 113 -30.87 6.70 30.88
C TYR A 113 -31.61 7.22 32.12
N GLN A 114 -32.43 6.36 32.73
CA GLN A 114 -33.12 6.59 34.02
C GLN A 114 -33.83 7.96 34.18
N GLY A 115 -34.47 8.49 33.11
CA GLY A 115 -35.18 9.78 33.16
C GLY A 115 -34.28 11.01 33.41
N ARG A 116 -32.96 10.86 33.24
CA ARG A 116 -31.97 11.94 33.35
C ARG A 116 -31.75 12.61 31.99
N ALA A 117 -31.01 13.72 32.00
CA ALA A 117 -30.55 14.34 30.77
C ALA A 117 -29.77 13.33 29.92
N PRO A 118 -30.14 13.12 28.64
CA PRO A 118 -29.46 12.16 27.78
C PRO A 118 -27.99 12.51 27.60
N VAL A 119 -27.15 11.49 27.45
CA VAL A 119 -25.81 11.69 26.91
C VAL A 119 -25.96 11.94 25.42
N SER A 120 -25.37 13.01 24.90
CA SER A 120 -25.54 13.41 23.51
C SER A 120 -24.23 13.59 22.76
N ASP A 121 -24.32 13.44 21.44
CA ASP A 121 -23.28 13.77 20.49
C ASP A 121 -23.89 14.39 19.24
N ILE A 122 -23.12 15.21 18.53
CA ILE A 122 -23.55 15.83 17.28
C ILE A 122 -22.49 15.54 16.22
N VAL A 123 -22.91 14.89 15.14
CA VAL A 123 -22.06 14.55 14.00
C VAL A 123 -22.59 15.25 12.75
N SER A 124 -21.73 15.96 12.03
CA SER A 124 -22.07 16.52 10.73
C SER A 124 -21.85 15.44 9.66
N ILE A 125 -22.93 15.01 9.02
CA ILE A 125 -22.90 14.05 7.91
C ILE A 125 -22.95 14.84 6.60
N ASN A 126 -21.88 14.77 5.81
CA ASN A 126 -21.76 15.40 4.51
C ASN A 126 -21.95 14.34 3.43
N VAL A 127 -23.14 14.33 2.85
CA VAL A 127 -23.54 13.46 1.76
C VAL A 127 -23.20 14.16 0.45
N ASP A 128 -22.39 13.53 -0.40
CA ASP A 128 -22.00 14.11 -1.69
C ASP A 128 -21.99 13.03 -2.78
N ASN A 129 -22.66 13.30 -3.90
CA ASN A 129 -22.70 12.43 -5.07
C ASN A 129 -21.38 12.41 -5.85
N ASN A 130 -20.50 13.41 -5.66
CA ASN A 130 -19.18 13.47 -6.28
C ASN A 130 -18.14 12.59 -5.57
N ILE A 131 -18.47 12.06 -4.39
CA ILE A 131 -17.60 11.10 -3.70
C ILE A 131 -17.50 9.82 -4.56
N ALA A 132 -16.30 9.55 -5.05
CA ALA A 132 -16.04 8.39 -5.91
C ALA A 132 -15.84 7.09 -5.12
N CYS A 133 -15.56 7.18 -3.82
CA CYS A 133 -15.16 6.05 -2.99
C CYS A 133 -16.27 5.55 -2.07
N THR A 134 -16.24 4.25 -1.78
CA THR A 134 -17.10 3.58 -0.80
C THR A 134 -16.31 2.52 -0.05
N LEU A 135 -16.52 2.42 1.27
CA LEU A 135 -16.07 1.26 2.05
C LEU A 135 -16.88 0.02 1.64
N LEU A 136 -16.20 -1.09 1.33
CA LEU A 136 -16.90 -2.33 0.95
C LEU A 136 -17.77 -2.86 2.10
N ASN A 137 -18.98 -3.31 1.78
CA ASN A 137 -20.05 -3.59 2.74
C ASN A 137 -19.93 -4.95 3.46
N THR A 138 -18.87 -5.71 3.24
CA THR A 138 -18.62 -6.98 3.95
C THR A 138 -18.54 -6.75 5.46
N ALA A 139 -19.24 -7.57 6.24
CA ALA A 139 -19.39 -7.38 7.69
C ALA A 139 -18.05 -7.27 8.45
N SER A 140 -17.02 -8.02 8.05
CA SER A 140 -15.68 -7.96 8.66
C SER A 140 -14.95 -6.63 8.40
N TYR A 141 -15.38 -5.85 7.40
CA TYR A 141 -14.83 -4.52 7.09
C TYR A 141 -15.65 -3.41 7.76
N GLN A 142 -16.75 -3.73 8.43
CA GLN A 142 -17.59 -2.78 9.14
C GLN A 142 -17.09 -2.57 10.58
N THR A 143 -15.90 -1.99 10.71
CA THR A 143 -15.21 -1.77 12.00
C THR A 143 -14.86 -0.29 12.20
N PRO A 144 -14.62 0.16 13.46
CA PRO A 144 -14.16 1.53 13.72
C PRO A 144 -12.92 1.91 12.91
N PHE A 145 -11.95 0.99 12.83
CA PHE A 145 -10.72 1.18 12.04
C PHE A 145 -11.05 1.42 10.57
N CYS A 146 -11.91 0.61 9.96
CA CYS A 146 -12.24 0.79 8.54
C CYS A 146 -13.02 2.06 8.24
N GLN A 147 -13.90 2.50 9.13
CA GLN A 147 -14.61 3.77 8.97
C GLN A 147 -13.62 4.94 9.04
N GLU A 148 -12.66 4.90 9.96
CA GLU A 148 -11.61 5.90 10.07
C GLU A 148 -10.72 5.94 8.82
N GLN A 149 -10.27 4.77 8.33
CA GLN A 149 -9.47 4.68 7.10
C GLN A 149 -10.26 5.16 5.86
N TYR A 150 -11.57 4.89 5.80
CA TYR A 150 -12.43 5.39 4.75
C TYR A 150 -12.46 6.93 4.72
N GLN A 151 -12.64 7.58 5.88
CA GLN A 151 -12.59 9.04 5.96
C GLN A 151 -11.21 9.60 5.55
N LYS A 152 -10.11 8.94 5.93
CA LYS A 152 -8.74 9.32 5.52
C LYS A 152 -8.52 9.18 4.00
N VAL A 153 -9.03 8.12 3.38
CA VAL A 153 -8.98 7.98 1.92
C VAL A 153 -9.72 9.11 1.22
N LEU A 154 -10.91 9.50 1.70
CA LEU A 154 -11.64 10.65 1.14
C LEU A 154 -10.86 11.96 1.30
N GLN A 155 -10.26 12.17 2.47
CA GLN A 155 -9.44 13.35 2.75
C GLN A 155 -8.21 13.45 1.84
N PHE A 156 -7.54 12.33 1.56
CA PHE A 156 -6.29 12.31 0.81
C PHE A 156 -6.45 12.09 -0.69
N THR A 157 -7.66 11.88 -1.20
CA THR A 157 -7.92 11.69 -2.64
C THR A 157 -8.74 12.80 -3.32
N PRO A 158 -8.63 14.09 -2.93
CA PRO A 158 -9.44 15.14 -3.53
C PRO A 158 -9.14 15.26 -5.03
N GLY A 159 -10.17 15.14 -5.86
CA GLY A 159 -10.06 15.28 -7.31
C GLY A 159 -9.28 14.16 -8.02
N VAL A 160 -8.90 13.08 -7.33
CA VAL A 160 -8.12 11.97 -7.92
C VAL A 160 -8.96 11.13 -8.87
N PHE A 161 -10.23 10.87 -8.54
CA PHE A 161 -11.09 9.98 -9.31
C PHE A 161 -11.98 10.77 -10.28
N ASN A 162 -11.85 10.49 -11.57
CA ASN A 162 -12.69 11.07 -12.62
C ASN A 162 -13.37 9.94 -13.41
N THR A 163 -14.67 9.75 -13.20
CA THR A 163 -15.43 8.66 -13.85
C THR A 163 -16.14 9.08 -15.13
N THR A 164 -16.16 10.38 -15.45
CA THR A 164 -16.85 10.90 -16.64
C THR A 164 -16.01 10.79 -17.90
N ASN A 165 -14.70 10.55 -17.76
CA ASN A 165 -13.73 10.53 -18.87
C ASN A 165 -13.74 11.84 -19.68
N GLN A 166 -13.93 12.97 -19.01
CA GLN A 166 -13.93 14.30 -19.61
C GLN A 166 -12.91 15.19 -18.92
N ASN A 167 -12.14 15.94 -19.71
CA ASN A 167 -11.13 16.88 -19.23
C ASN A 167 -10.19 16.27 -18.18
N VAL A 168 -9.81 15.00 -18.39
CA VAL A 168 -9.01 14.24 -17.45
C VAL A 168 -7.63 14.88 -17.32
N GLN A 169 -7.25 15.17 -16.08
CA GLN A 169 -5.96 15.76 -15.75
C GLN A 169 -4.91 14.70 -15.46
N GLU A 170 -3.65 15.10 -15.50
CA GLU A 170 -2.55 14.28 -14.98
C GLU A 170 -2.83 13.87 -13.52
N GLU A 171 -2.30 12.72 -13.12
CA GLU A 171 -2.58 12.03 -11.84
C GLU A 171 -4.02 11.56 -11.58
N GLN A 172 -5.03 12.01 -12.33
CA GLN A 172 -6.37 11.43 -12.21
C GLN A 172 -6.42 9.97 -12.65
N THR A 173 -7.31 9.19 -12.04
CA THR A 173 -7.55 7.78 -12.38
C THR A 173 -9.03 7.52 -12.56
N LEU A 174 -9.36 6.58 -13.46
CA LEU A 174 -10.75 6.16 -13.67
C LEU A 174 -11.29 5.41 -12.44
N GLY A 175 -10.46 4.57 -11.83
CA GLY A 175 -10.80 3.85 -10.62
C GLY A 175 -9.60 3.20 -9.96
N GLY A 176 -9.88 2.56 -8.84
CA GLY A 176 -8.88 1.88 -8.06
C GLY A 176 -9.40 1.36 -6.73
N ILE A 177 -8.51 0.68 -6.01
CA ILE A 177 -8.80 0.09 -4.72
C ILE A 177 -7.67 0.31 -3.72
N PHE A 178 -8.06 0.52 -2.47
CA PHE A 178 -7.17 0.56 -1.32
C PHE A 178 -7.38 -0.71 -0.51
N GLY A 179 -6.31 -1.44 -0.20
CA GLY A 179 -6.29 -2.47 0.83
C GLY A 179 -5.48 -1.97 2.01
N LEU A 180 -6.04 -2.00 3.22
CA LEU A 180 -5.38 -1.53 4.43
C LEU A 180 -5.38 -2.61 5.50
N TYR A 181 -4.26 -2.75 6.20
CA TYR A 181 -4.04 -3.73 7.25
C TYR A 181 -3.45 -3.07 8.50
N ARG A 182 -3.92 -3.50 9.67
CA ARG A 182 -3.30 -3.21 10.97
C ARG A 182 -3.34 -4.41 11.88
N LYS A 183 -2.32 -4.58 12.74
CA LYS A 183 -2.38 -5.51 13.87
C LYS A 183 -2.08 -4.83 15.20
N THR A 184 -3.06 -4.82 16.11
CA THR A 184 -2.95 -4.21 17.44
C THR A 184 -3.36 -5.21 18.51
N GLY A 185 -2.53 -5.42 19.53
CA GLY A 185 -2.88 -6.27 20.68
C GLY A 185 -3.32 -7.70 20.31
N GLY A 186 -2.74 -8.27 19.25
CA GLY A 186 -3.09 -9.59 18.72
C GLY A 186 -4.25 -9.62 17.73
N THR A 187 -5.02 -8.53 17.57
CA THR A 187 -6.15 -8.45 16.65
C THR A 187 -5.72 -7.91 15.29
N GLU A 188 -6.05 -8.61 14.21
CA GLU A 188 -5.88 -8.15 12.84
C GLU A 188 -7.12 -7.36 12.38
N GLN A 189 -6.89 -6.25 11.68
CA GLN A 189 -7.94 -5.41 11.10
C GLN A 189 -7.62 -5.21 9.63
N ILE A 190 -8.59 -5.50 8.76
CA ILE A 190 -8.44 -5.43 7.30
C ILE A 190 -9.62 -4.64 6.72
N CYS A 191 -9.33 -3.73 5.80
CA CYS A 191 -10.33 -2.90 5.15
C CYS A 191 -10.04 -2.78 3.66
N TYR A 192 -11.11 -2.68 2.88
CA TYR A 192 -11.02 -2.39 1.45
C TYR A 192 -11.94 -1.24 1.08
N ILE A 193 -11.38 -0.24 0.41
CA ILE A 193 -12.11 0.95 -0.05
C ILE A 193 -12.04 0.96 -1.57
N SER A 194 -13.20 0.87 -2.21
CA SER A 194 -13.35 0.88 -3.67
C SER A 194 -13.64 2.29 -4.15
N CYS A 195 -12.98 2.72 -5.23
CA CYS A 195 -13.15 4.05 -5.80
C CYS A 195 -13.28 3.99 -7.32
N GLY A 196 -14.17 4.81 -7.88
CA GLY A 196 -14.33 4.94 -9.32
C GLY A 196 -14.78 3.64 -10.00
N LEU A 197 -14.28 3.38 -11.21
CA LEU A 197 -14.69 2.25 -12.05
C LEU A 197 -13.51 1.37 -12.47
N ARG A 198 -13.71 0.05 -12.54
CA ARG A 198 -12.67 -0.90 -13.01
C ARG A 198 -12.45 -0.85 -14.52
N SER A 199 -13.43 -0.34 -15.27
CA SER A 199 -13.40 -0.08 -16.70
C SER A 199 -14.38 1.04 -17.04
N LEU A 200 -14.21 1.69 -18.20
CA LEU A 200 -15.14 2.72 -18.67
C LEU A 200 -16.56 2.13 -18.77
N ASN A 201 -17.53 2.80 -18.15
CA ASN A 201 -18.93 2.34 -18.04
C ASN A 201 -19.08 0.99 -17.32
N GLY A 202 -18.06 0.54 -16.59
CA GLY A 202 -18.07 -0.70 -15.81
C GLY A 202 -18.58 -0.52 -14.39
N ALA A 203 -18.41 -1.57 -13.58
CA ALA A 203 -18.68 -1.53 -12.14
C ALA A 203 -17.47 -0.98 -11.37
N PRO A 204 -17.65 -0.52 -10.12
CA PRO A 204 -16.54 -0.28 -9.20
C PRO A 204 -15.69 -1.54 -8.98
N PRO A 205 -14.38 -1.42 -8.75
CA PRO A 205 -13.55 -2.56 -8.38
C PRO A 205 -13.94 -3.11 -6.99
N ASN A 206 -13.56 -4.35 -6.70
CA ASN A 206 -13.66 -4.98 -5.38
C ASN A 206 -12.29 -5.54 -4.97
N GLU A 207 -12.19 -6.10 -3.76
CA GLU A 207 -10.95 -6.65 -3.20
C GLU A 207 -10.33 -7.78 -4.03
N ASN A 208 -11.13 -8.40 -4.89
CA ASN A 208 -10.72 -9.48 -5.78
C ASN A 208 -10.34 -9.01 -7.19
N THR A 209 -10.61 -7.75 -7.55
CA THR A 209 -10.29 -7.19 -8.87
C THR A 209 -8.77 -7.14 -9.05
N VAL A 210 -8.29 -7.70 -10.16
CA VAL A 210 -6.87 -7.84 -10.47
C VAL A 210 -6.35 -6.62 -11.26
N PHE A 211 -5.22 -6.10 -10.83
CA PHE A 211 -4.49 -4.97 -11.42
C PHE A 211 -3.04 -5.37 -11.71
N GLU A 212 -2.38 -4.63 -12.60
CA GLU A 212 -0.94 -4.78 -12.82
C GLU A 212 -0.17 -4.05 -11.71
N LEU A 213 0.73 -4.77 -11.02
CA LEU A 213 1.48 -4.23 -9.90
C LEU A 213 2.61 -3.31 -10.34
N ALA A 214 3.01 -3.36 -11.62
CA ALA A 214 4.15 -2.61 -12.13
C ALA A 214 5.37 -2.85 -11.21
N SER A 215 6.13 -1.80 -10.88
CA SER A 215 7.37 -1.91 -10.12
C SER A 215 7.24 -2.30 -8.65
N VAL A 216 6.02 -2.43 -8.11
CA VAL A 216 5.81 -3.17 -6.84
C VAL A 216 6.28 -4.63 -6.98
N THR A 217 6.24 -5.20 -8.19
CA THR A 217 6.83 -6.51 -8.52
C THR A 217 8.26 -6.70 -8.01
N LYS A 218 9.09 -5.64 -7.99
CA LYS A 218 10.48 -5.74 -7.53
C LYS A 218 10.60 -6.19 -6.07
N THR A 219 9.61 -5.87 -5.23
CA THR A 219 9.62 -6.30 -3.83
C THR A 219 9.38 -7.80 -3.69
N PHE A 220 8.69 -8.43 -4.65
CA PHE A 220 8.55 -9.89 -4.72
C PHE A 220 9.92 -10.52 -5.01
N THR A 221 10.61 -10.03 -6.05
CA THR A 221 11.95 -10.50 -6.42
C THR A 221 12.96 -10.33 -5.28
N GLY A 222 12.95 -9.16 -4.62
CA GLY A 222 13.77 -8.92 -3.42
C GLY A 222 13.43 -9.85 -2.24
N SER A 223 12.15 -10.20 -2.06
CA SER A 223 11.71 -11.15 -1.03
C SER A 223 12.25 -12.57 -1.30
N VAL A 224 12.26 -13.00 -2.57
CA VAL A 224 12.81 -14.32 -2.94
C VAL A 224 14.33 -14.35 -2.79
N LEU A 225 15.05 -13.26 -3.13
CA LEU A 225 16.48 -13.15 -2.80
C LEU A 225 16.72 -13.37 -1.30
N GLY A 226 15.97 -12.66 -0.45
CA GLY A 226 16.05 -12.85 1.00
C GLY A 226 15.75 -14.29 1.42
N LYS A 227 14.71 -14.93 0.86
CA LYS A 227 14.37 -16.34 1.12
C LYS A 227 15.54 -17.27 0.79
N PHE A 228 16.21 -17.06 -0.34
CA PHE A 228 17.32 -17.90 -0.80
C PHE A 228 18.57 -17.72 0.05
N ILE A 229 18.79 -16.53 0.63
CA ILE A 229 19.85 -16.31 1.62
C ILE A 229 19.50 -17.03 2.93
N ILE A 230 18.26 -16.85 3.42
CA ILE A 230 17.82 -17.46 4.68
C ILE A 230 17.87 -18.98 4.67
N ASN A 231 17.56 -19.62 3.53
CA ASN A 231 17.58 -21.07 3.42
C ASN A 231 18.94 -21.65 2.96
N GLY A 232 19.95 -20.81 2.73
CA GLY A 232 21.30 -21.22 2.33
C GLY A 232 21.45 -21.62 0.84
N THR A 233 20.44 -21.36 -0.01
CA THR A 233 20.57 -21.52 -1.47
C THR A 233 21.58 -20.53 -2.04
N ILE A 234 21.63 -19.33 -1.48
CA ILE A 234 22.67 -18.33 -1.68
C ILE A 234 23.37 -18.13 -0.34
N VAL A 235 24.70 -18.17 -0.31
CA VAL A 235 25.46 -18.11 0.95
C VAL A 235 25.40 -16.70 1.56
N SER A 236 25.52 -15.67 0.74
CA SER A 236 25.50 -14.28 1.17
C SER A 236 24.92 -13.35 0.11
N GLN A 237 24.26 -12.28 0.53
CA GLN A 237 23.81 -11.22 -0.39
C GLN A 237 24.97 -10.51 -1.11
N PHE A 238 26.19 -10.65 -0.58
CA PHE A 238 27.41 -10.09 -1.16
C PHE A 238 28.06 -11.01 -2.18
N ASP A 239 27.56 -12.23 -2.36
CA ASP A 239 28.12 -13.13 -3.34
C ASP A 239 27.95 -12.56 -4.75
N GLU A 240 29.00 -12.75 -5.55
CA GLU A 240 29.03 -12.36 -6.96
C GLU A 240 28.10 -13.28 -7.75
N ILE A 241 27.25 -12.72 -8.60
CA ILE A 241 26.24 -13.51 -9.33
C ILE A 241 26.88 -14.47 -10.35
N ARG A 242 28.13 -14.21 -10.78
CA ARG A 242 28.88 -15.07 -11.70
C ARG A 242 29.18 -16.46 -11.16
N ASN A 243 29.19 -16.59 -9.83
CA ASN A 243 29.50 -17.86 -9.16
C ASN A 243 28.27 -18.77 -9.03
N TYR A 244 27.13 -18.34 -9.56
CA TYR A 244 25.85 -19.05 -9.50
C TYR A 244 25.31 -19.32 -10.91
N PRO A 245 24.38 -20.28 -11.07
CA PRO A 245 23.64 -20.45 -12.32
C PRO A 245 23.01 -19.13 -12.78
N HIS A 246 23.34 -18.70 -14.00
CA HIS A 246 22.88 -17.45 -14.58
C HIS A 246 22.37 -17.66 -16.01
N PRO A 247 21.69 -16.66 -16.62
CA PRO A 247 21.18 -16.76 -17.98
C PRO A 247 22.26 -17.16 -19.00
N ALA A 248 21.84 -17.89 -20.03
CA ALA A 248 22.74 -18.31 -21.10
C ALA A 248 23.27 -17.09 -21.86
N GLY A 249 24.55 -17.13 -22.23
CA GLY A 249 25.22 -16.05 -22.95
C GLY A 249 25.65 -14.86 -22.09
N LEU A 250 25.29 -14.82 -20.81
CA LEU A 250 25.81 -13.81 -19.89
C LEU A 250 27.32 -14.00 -19.72
N SER A 251 28.08 -12.94 -19.98
CA SER A 251 29.52 -12.87 -19.79
C SER A 251 29.84 -11.64 -18.97
N PHE A 252 30.59 -11.80 -17.90
CA PHE A 252 31.01 -10.66 -17.09
C PHE A 252 32.30 -10.08 -17.62
N ASN A 253 32.30 -8.78 -17.93
CA ASN A 253 33.54 -8.05 -18.16
C ASN A 253 34.25 -7.79 -16.81
N ILE A 254 35.55 -7.51 -16.85
CA ILE A 254 36.40 -7.34 -15.65
C ILE A 254 35.90 -6.27 -14.66
N ASN A 255 35.12 -5.28 -15.12
CA ASN A 255 34.58 -4.20 -14.27
C ASN A 255 33.18 -4.51 -13.69
N GLU A 256 32.47 -5.53 -14.18
CA GLU A 256 31.19 -5.97 -13.60
C GLU A 256 31.16 -7.42 -13.13
N GLU A 257 32.27 -8.15 -13.22
CA GLU A 257 32.36 -9.54 -12.76
C GLU A 257 32.14 -9.74 -11.26
N THR A 258 32.33 -8.69 -10.47
CA THR A 258 32.12 -8.73 -9.02
C THR A 258 30.72 -8.30 -8.60
N VAL A 259 29.80 -8.07 -9.55
CA VAL A 259 28.44 -7.62 -9.23
C VAL A 259 27.71 -8.62 -8.33
N SER A 260 27.22 -8.13 -7.19
CA SER A 260 26.57 -8.98 -6.18
C SER A 260 25.04 -8.94 -6.25
N PHE A 261 24.39 -9.93 -5.64
CA PHE A 261 22.93 -9.96 -5.52
C PHE A 261 22.37 -8.71 -4.84
N GLN A 262 23.01 -8.26 -3.75
CA GLN A 262 22.64 -7.03 -3.07
C GLN A 262 22.71 -5.85 -4.03
N GLN A 263 23.80 -5.70 -4.78
CA GLN A 263 24.00 -4.54 -5.66
C GLN A 263 22.92 -4.46 -6.74
N LEU A 264 22.50 -5.60 -7.32
CA LEU A 264 21.38 -5.62 -8.26
C LEU A 264 20.03 -5.32 -7.60
N ALA A 265 19.80 -5.84 -6.39
CA ALA A 265 18.57 -5.63 -5.62
C ALA A 265 18.44 -4.17 -5.13
N THR A 266 19.56 -3.47 -5.00
CA THR A 266 19.64 -2.10 -4.49
C THR A 266 20.08 -1.10 -5.54
N PHE A 267 19.99 -1.41 -6.83
CA PHE A 267 20.25 -0.45 -7.93
C PHE A 267 21.67 0.13 -7.99
N SER A 268 22.65 -0.57 -7.41
CA SER A 268 24.04 -0.14 -7.29
C SER A 268 25.00 -1.07 -8.04
N GLY A 269 24.46 -1.94 -8.91
CA GLY A 269 25.20 -2.97 -9.65
C GLY A 269 25.71 -2.54 -11.01
N GLY A 270 25.83 -1.24 -11.28
CA GLY A 270 26.42 -0.75 -12.52
C GLY A 270 25.48 -0.70 -13.74
N VAL A 271 24.23 -1.15 -13.61
CA VAL A 271 23.27 -1.13 -14.73
C VAL A 271 22.81 0.30 -15.01
N CYS A 272 23.26 0.84 -16.14
CA CYS A 272 23.17 2.27 -16.42
C CYS A 272 21.97 2.69 -17.30
N PHE A 273 21.05 1.76 -17.53
CA PHE A 273 19.76 2.00 -18.17
C PHE A 273 18.65 1.34 -17.37
N SER A 274 17.43 1.88 -17.44
CA SER A 274 16.31 1.26 -16.76
C SER A 274 15.79 0.06 -17.54
N ASN A 275 15.36 0.28 -18.78
CA ASN A 275 15.00 -0.78 -19.72
C ASN A 275 16.15 -0.99 -20.71
N ALA A 276 16.52 -2.24 -20.94
CA ALA A 276 17.57 -2.59 -21.89
C ALA A 276 17.21 -2.07 -23.30
N PRO A 277 18.05 -1.22 -23.92
CA PRO A 277 17.67 -0.43 -25.10
C PRO A 277 17.44 -1.26 -26.36
N SER A 278 18.07 -2.43 -26.49
CA SER A 278 17.93 -3.30 -27.66
C SER A 278 16.68 -4.18 -27.59
N VAL A 279 15.97 -4.20 -26.45
CA VAL A 279 14.72 -4.98 -26.29
C VAL A 279 13.54 -4.24 -26.92
N ASN A 280 12.87 -4.90 -27.87
CA ASN A 280 11.67 -4.36 -28.49
C ASN A 280 10.43 -4.73 -27.66
N GLN A 281 9.93 -3.76 -26.88
CA GLN A 281 8.75 -3.95 -26.02
C GLN A 281 7.45 -4.22 -26.79
N SER A 282 7.42 -3.99 -28.11
CA SER A 282 6.27 -4.31 -28.97
C SER A 282 6.41 -5.67 -29.65
N SER A 283 7.55 -6.35 -29.51
CA SER A 283 7.77 -7.69 -30.08
C SER A 283 7.20 -8.77 -29.16
N THR A 284 6.56 -9.77 -29.76
CA THR A 284 6.12 -10.99 -29.06
C THR A 284 7.20 -12.08 -29.05
N ASP A 285 8.33 -11.88 -29.74
CA ASP A 285 9.45 -12.83 -29.75
C ASP A 285 10.28 -12.67 -28.47
N GLN A 286 9.93 -13.48 -27.46
CA GLN A 286 10.58 -13.45 -26.15
C GLN A 286 12.04 -13.93 -26.22
N ALA A 287 12.37 -14.86 -27.13
CA ALA A 287 13.74 -15.37 -27.29
C ALA A 287 14.67 -14.29 -27.85
N VAL A 288 14.23 -13.56 -28.88
CA VAL A 288 14.99 -12.42 -29.42
C VAL A 288 15.13 -11.32 -28.39
N ASN A 289 14.05 -10.98 -27.69
CA ASN A 289 14.12 -9.99 -26.60
C ASN A 289 15.09 -10.43 -25.50
N GLN A 290 15.11 -11.72 -25.14
CA GLN A 290 16.06 -12.26 -24.17
C GLN A 290 17.51 -12.16 -24.65
N MET A 291 17.80 -12.48 -25.92
CA MET A 291 19.15 -12.31 -26.48
C MET A 291 19.59 -10.85 -26.45
N ASN A 292 18.72 -9.93 -26.88
CA ASN A 292 19.01 -8.49 -26.88
C ASN A 292 19.27 -7.97 -25.45
N PHE A 293 18.50 -8.44 -24.47
CA PHE A 293 18.74 -8.10 -23.07
C PHE A 293 20.13 -8.55 -22.60
N ILE A 294 20.54 -9.78 -22.92
CA ILE A 294 21.87 -10.29 -22.57
C ILE A 294 22.97 -9.50 -23.27
N THR A 295 22.79 -9.14 -24.54
CA THR A 295 23.72 -8.26 -25.27
C THR A 295 23.89 -6.92 -24.56
N ASP A 296 22.80 -6.28 -24.15
CA ASP A 296 22.86 -5.00 -23.45
C ASP A 296 23.52 -5.11 -22.06
N ILE A 297 23.25 -6.19 -21.32
CA ILE A 297 23.89 -6.44 -20.01
C ILE A 297 25.39 -6.70 -20.16
N ASN A 298 25.80 -7.50 -21.16
CA ASN A 298 27.22 -7.78 -21.42
C ASN A 298 27.99 -6.53 -21.89
N ALA A 299 27.30 -5.51 -22.38
CA ALA A 299 27.88 -4.26 -22.84
C ALA A 299 28.01 -3.19 -21.74
N LEU A 300 27.58 -3.49 -20.51
CA LEU A 300 27.80 -2.60 -19.37
C LEU A 300 29.31 -2.40 -19.14
N ASN A 301 29.63 -1.21 -18.60
CA ASN A 301 30.95 -0.91 -18.06
C ASN A 301 30.81 0.28 -17.09
N PRO A 302 30.94 0.09 -15.76
CA PRO A 302 30.81 1.19 -14.80
C PRO A 302 32.04 2.11 -14.73
N ASP A 303 33.09 1.87 -15.51
CA ASP A 303 34.25 2.78 -15.58
C ASP A 303 33.79 4.18 -16.03
N PRO A 304 34.05 5.25 -15.26
CA PRO A 304 33.69 6.61 -15.63
C PRO A 304 34.27 7.07 -16.99
N ASN A 305 35.35 6.45 -17.45
CA ASN A 305 36.02 6.76 -18.71
C ASN A 305 35.46 5.98 -19.91
N SER A 306 34.54 5.03 -19.68
CA SER A 306 33.94 4.21 -20.74
C SER A 306 32.96 4.99 -21.65
N GLY A 307 32.59 6.21 -21.25
CA GLY A 307 31.64 7.05 -21.98
C GLY A 307 30.20 6.76 -21.59
N ASN A 308 29.27 7.13 -22.47
CA ASN A 308 27.83 6.97 -22.24
C ASN A 308 27.37 5.52 -22.35
N CYS A 309 26.22 5.22 -21.75
CA CYS A 309 25.54 3.95 -21.92
C CYS A 309 25.14 3.69 -23.38
N SER A 310 24.82 2.43 -23.68
CA SER A 310 24.34 2.01 -25.01
C SER A 310 23.09 2.72 -25.50
N ASN A 311 22.27 3.27 -24.59
CA ASN A 311 21.10 4.11 -24.91
C ASN A 311 21.43 5.60 -25.11
N GLY A 312 22.71 5.99 -25.05
CA GLY A 312 23.19 7.36 -25.18
C GLY A 312 23.11 8.20 -23.89
N ALA A 313 22.52 7.69 -22.81
CA ALA A 313 22.44 8.40 -21.53
C ALA A 313 23.80 8.44 -20.81
N PRO A 314 24.01 9.39 -19.87
CA PRO A 314 25.19 9.38 -19.01
C PRO A 314 25.31 8.04 -18.28
N ASN A 315 26.54 7.57 -18.13
CA ASN A 315 26.81 6.37 -17.36
C ASN A 315 26.53 6.56 -15.87
N VAL A 316 26.43 5.45 -15.14
CA VAL A 316 26.37 5.44 -13.69
C VAL A 316 27.65 6.01 -13.09
N SER A 317 27.53 6.57 -11.89
CA SER A 317 28.67 7.08 -11.14
C SER A 317 29.13 6.03 -10.13
N PRO A 318 30.35 5.50 -10.23
CA PRO A 318 30.96 4.68 -9.18
C PRO A 318 30.98 5.39 -7.84
N VAL A 319 30.83 4.63 -6.76
CA VAL A 319 31.06 5.14 -5.41
C VAL A 319 32.55 5.43 -5.20
N TYR A 320 33.44 4.67 -5.87
CA TYR A 320 34.89 4.84 -5.76
C TYR A 320 35.58 5.11 -7.10
N ALA A 321 36.65 5.88 -7.04
CA ALA A 321 37.39 6.37 -8.22
C ALA A 321 38.33 5.33 -8.87
N THR A 322 38.40 4.10 -8.35
CA THR A 322 39.30 3.04 -8.86
C THR A 322 38.55 1.74 -9.13
N PRO A 323 39.05 0.89 -10.05
CA PRO A 323 38.48 -0.43 -10.32
C PRO A 323 38.31 -1.25 -9.03
N PRO A 324 37.26 -2.11 -8.95
CA PRO A 324 36.39 -2.53 -10.04
C PRO A 324 35.20 -1.59 -10.34
N PHE A 325 35.15 -0.36 -9.83
CA PHE A 325 34.10 0.65 -10.07
C PHE A 325 32.67 0.26 -9.63
N LEU A 326 32.49 -0.95 -9.09
CA LEU A 326 31.31 -1.36 -8.34
C LEU A 326 31.54 -1.20 -6.83
N PRO A 327 30.48 -0.89 -6.06
CA PRO A 327 29.15 -0.51 -6.52
C PRO A 327 29.13 0.91 -7.09
N THR A 328 28.06 1.21 -7.79
CA THR A 328 27.73 2.56 -8.26
C THR A 328 26.70 3.20 -7.35
N HIS A 329 26.61 4.53 -7.38
CA HIS A 329 25.47 5.22 -6.81
C HIS A 329 24.16 4.70 -7.43
N ASN A 330 23.10 4.73 -6.63
CA ASN A 330 21.79 4.23 -7.04
C ASN A 330 21.33 4.81 -8.38
N PHE A 331 21.08 3.91 -9.32
CA PHE A 331 20.41 4.19 -10.56
C PHE A 331 19.24 3.23 -10.74
N TYR A 332 18.01 3.75 -10.57
CA TYR A 332 16.81 2.95 -10.68
C TYR A 332 16.77 2.20 -12.03
N SER A 333 16.71 0.86 -11.96
CA SER A 333 16.77 0.04 -13.15
C SER A 333 15.85 -1.18 -13.10
N ASN A 334 14.96 -1.27 -14.09
CA ASN A 334 14.20 -2.49 -14.34
C ASN A 334 15.15 -3.64 -14.70
N SER A 335 16.17 -3.36 -15.51
CA SER A 335 17.13 -4.35 -16.01
C SER A 335 18.04 -4.89 -14.91
N SER A 336 18.39 -4.07 -13.91
CA SER A 336 19.10 -4.54 -12.70
C SER A 336 18.30 -5.62 -11.95
N VAL A 337 17.02 -5.35 -11.67
CA VAL A 337 16.16 -6.33 -10.99
C VAL A 337 15.75 -7.46 -11.93
N GLY A 338 15.70 -7.20 -13.24
CA GLY A 338 15.50 -8.21 -14.28
C GLY A 338 16.61 -9.25 -14.27
N LEU A 339 17.88 -8.81 -14.30
CA LEU A 339 19.04 -9.70 -14.21
C LEU A 339 19.05 -10.47 -12.89
N LEU A 340 18.78 -9.79 -11.77
CA LEU A 340 18.63 -10.44 -10.46
C LEU A 340 17.59 -11.56 -10.53
N GLY A 341 16.37 -11.24 -10.99
CA GLY A 341 15.28 -12.20 -11.06
C GLY A 341 15.60 -13.38 -11.96
N GLN A 342 16.18 -13.14 -13.14
CA GLN A 342 16.58 -14.22 -14.04
C GLN A 342 17.64 -15.14 -13.40
N SER A 343 18.63 -14.58 -12.68
CA SER A 343 19.60 -15.39 -11.94
C SER A 343 18.93 -16.22 -10.84
N LEU A 344 18.00 -15.65 -10.07
CA LEU A 344 17.26 -16.40 -9.04
C LEU A 344 16.39 -17.52 -9.65
N ILE A 345 15.74 -17.27 -10.79
CA ILE A 345 14.96 -18.27 -11.53
C ILE A 345 15.87 -19.43 -11.95
N ARG A 346 17.07 -19.15 -12.46
CA ARG A 346 18.07 -20.16 -12.85
C ARG A 346 18.62 -20.94 -11.67
N ILE A 347 18.94 -20.28 -10.57
CA ILE A 347 19.39 -20.90 -9.31
C ILE A 347 18.33 -21.89 -8.79
N ASP A 348 17.06 -21.55 -8.95
CA ASP A 348 15.93 -22.38 -8.51
C ASP A 348 15.54 -23.49 -9.52
N GLY A 349 16.34 -23.68 -10.57
CA GLY A 349 16.25 -24.79 -11.52
C GLY A 349 15.39 -24.57 -12.76
N PHE A 350 14.84 -23.37 -12.98
CA PHE A 350 14.05 -23.04 -14.16
C PHE A 350 14.96 -22.58 -15.31
N ALA A 351 14.95 -23.27 -16.45
CA ALA A 351 16.01 -23.14 -17.46
C ALA A 351 15.89 -21.90 -18.37
N ASN A 352 14.68 -21.53 -18.79
CA ASN A 352 14.49 -20.61 -19.92
C ASN A 352 14.34 -19.15 -19.50
N VAL A 353 13.98 -18.88 -18.23
CA VAL A 353 13.69 -17.54 -17.67
C VAL A 353 12.62 -16.74 -18.44
N LEU A 354 11.85 -17.41 -19.29
CA LEU A 354 10.73 -16.86 -20.05
C LEU A 354 9.45 -16.82 -19.21
N GLU A 355 8.36 -16.33 -19.81
CA GLU A 355 7.09 -16.06 -19.13
C GLU A 355 6.57 -17.22 -18.27
N THR A 356 6.48 -18.41 -18.84
CA THR A 356 6.01 -19.61 -18.11
C THR A 356 6.87 -19.92 -16.89
N ASP A 357 8.20 -19.84 -17.04
CA ASP A 357 9.15 -20.12 -15.95
C ASP A 357 9.09 -19.01 -14.89
N PHE A 358 8.97 -17.75 -15.29
CA PHE A 358 8.78 -16.63 -14.37
C PHE A 358 7.48 -16.77 -13.57
N ASN A 359 6.37 -17.09 -14.22
CA ASN A 359 5.09 -17.31 -13.55
C ASN A 359 5.18 -18.46 -12.54
N ASN A 360 5.72 -19.61 -12.96
CA ASN A 360 5.91 -20.77 -12.09
C ASN A 360 6.83 -20.47 -10.91
N TRP A 361 7.90 -19.72 -11.13
CA TRP A 361 8.84 -19.31 -10.09
C TRP A 361 8.18 -18.40 -9.05
N ILE A 362 7.34 -17.44 -9.48
CA ILE A 362 6.55 -16.60 -8.57
C ILE A 362 5.52 -17.43 -7.79
N CYS A 363 4.84 -18.37 -8.45
CA CYS A 363 3.90 -19.25 -7.74
C CYS A 363 4.59 -20.08 -6.66
N LYS A 364 5.71 -20.74 -7.02
CA LYS A 364 6.50 -21.57 -6.12
C LYS A 364 7.02 -20.77 -4.92
N ASN A 365 7.57 -19.58 -5.17
CA ASN A 365 8.33 -18.88 -4.15
C ASN A 365 7.54 -17.84 -3.35
N VAL A 366 6.41 -17.35 -3.86
CA VAL A 366 5.60 -16.32 -3.18
C VAL A 366 4.13 -16.67 -3.13
N ALA A 367 3.48 -16.95 -4.27
CA ALA A 367 2.03 -17.05 -4.30
C ALA A 367 1.50 -18.25 -3.49
N ASN A 368 2.07 -19.45 -3.66
CA ASN A 368 1.66 -20.60 -2.87
C ASN A 368 2.05 -20.47 -1.38
N PRO A 369 3.30 -20.08 -1.02
CA PRO A 369 3.66 -19.91 0.38
C PRO A 369 2.79 -18.91 1.14
N LEU A 370 2.24 -17.89 0.48
CA LEU A 370 1.41 -16.85 1.09
C LEU A 370 -0.09 -17.01 0.84
N ASP A 371 -0.50 -18.04 0.09
CA ASP A 371 -1.88 -18.27 -0.37
C ASP A 371 -2.44 -17.09 -1.20
N MET A 372 -1.62 -16.50 -2.07
CA MET A 372 -2.03 -15.40 -2.95
C MET A 372 -2.66 -15.95 -4.24
N ILE A 373 -3.91 -16.40 -4.11
CA ILE A 373 -4.60 -17.24 -5.09
C ILE A 373 -4.96 -16.55 -6.42
N ARG A 374 -4.88 -15.23 -6.50
CA ARG A 374 -5.10 -14.42 -7.72
C ARG A 374 -3.88 -13.59 -8.10
N THR A 375 -2.70 -14.02 -7.65
CA THR A 375 -1.42 -13.40 -7.99
C THR A 375 -0.65 -14.25 -8.97
N SER A 376 -0.32 -13.68 -10.13
CA SER A 376 0.38 -14.38 -11.22
C SER A 376 1.12 -13.39 -12.12
N ALA A 377 1.98 -13.89 -13.01
CA ALA A 377 2.64 -13.10 -14.05
C ALA A 377 1.87 -13.09 -15.39
N CYS A 378 0.76 -13.82 -15.46
CA CYS A 378 0.01 -14.08 -16.69
C CYS A 378 -0.63 -12.84 -17.28
N LEU A 379 -0.66 -12.75 -18.62
CA LEU A 379 -1.52 -11.77 -19.27
C LEU A 379 -3.00 -12.08 -18.97
N PRO A 380 -3.89 -11.07 -18.92
CA PRO A 380 -5.31 -11.28 -18.61
C PRO A 380 -5.98 -12.34 -19.49
N ASP A 381 -5.75 -12.31 -20.80
CA ASP A 381 -6.34 -13.28 -21.73
C ASP A 381 -5.77 -14.68 -21.51
N GLU A 382 -4.49 -14.79 -21.19
CA GLU A 382 -3.86 -16.09 -20.91
C GLU A 382 -4.32 -16.69 -19.59
N ALA A 383 -4.50 -15.84 -18.58
CA ALA A 383 -5.07 -16.23 -17.30
C ALA A 383 -6.53 -16.67 -17.47
N HIS A 384 -7.32 -15.95 -18.28
CA HIS A 384 -8.70 -16.29 -18.59
C HIS A 384 -8.80 -17.61 -19.37
N ASN A 385 -7.91 -17.83 -20.33
CA ASN A 385 -7.90 -19.02 -21.17
C ASN A 385 -7.12 -20.20 -20.56
N GLY A 386 -6.45 -20.01 -19.41
CA GLY A 386 -5.64 -21.02 -18.75
C GLY A 386 -4.35 -21.39 -19.50
N THR A 387 -3.79 -20.49 -20.31
CA THR A 387 -2.64 -20.78 -21.20
C THR A 387 -1.27 -20.39 -20.63
N CYS A 388 -1.20 -19.50 -19.64
CA CYS A 388 0.05 -19.02 -19.03
C CYS A 388 0.74 -20.02 -18.06
N GLY A 389 0.32 -21.28 -18.06
CA GLY A 389 0.86 -22.27 -17.13
C GLY A 389 0.50 -23.69 -17.50
N ALA A 390 0.94 -24.16 -18.67
CA ALA A 390 0.74 -25.53 -19.14
C ALA A 390 1.52 -26.58 -18.33
N ALA A 391 1.36 -26.60 -17.00
CA ALA A 391 1.10 -27.77 -16.17
C ALA A 391 1.08 -27.31 -14.70
N ALA A 392 0.13 -27.82 -13.93
CA ALA A 392 -0.12 -27.57 -12.51
C ALA A 392 1.05 -27.83 -11.52
N ALA A 393 2.31 -27.97 -11.97
CA ALA A 393 3.43 -28.38 -11.13
C ALA A 393 3.77 -27.36 -10.04
N TYR A 394 3.63 -26.05 -10.30
CA TYR A 394 4.07 -25.00 -9.37
C TYR A 394 2.99 -23.98 -8.99
N CYS A 395 1.86 -23.91 -9.69
CA CYS A 395 0.79 -22.95 -9.39
C CYS A 395 -0.48 -23.67 -8.92
N ALA A 396 -0.83 -23.53 -7.64
CA ALA A 396 -1.95 -24.27 -7.03
C ALA A 396 -3.34 -23.71 -7.40
N TYR A 397 -3.42 -22.46 -7.87
CA TYR A 397 -4.67 -21.70 -7.94
C TYR A 397 -5.06 -21.23 -9.35
N THR A 398 -4.63 -21.94 -10.40
CA THR A 398 -4.88 -21.54 -11.80
C THR A 398 -6.37 -21.36 -12.12
N ALA A 399 -7.26 -22.15 -11.51
CA ALA A 399 -8.71 -22.04 -11.67
C ALA A 399 -9.28 -20.68 -11.18
N ASN A 400 -8.65 -20.07 -10.17
CA ASN A 400 -9.04 -18.76 -9.67
C ASN A 400 -8.64 -17.64 -10.63
N TRP A 401 -7.69 -17.87 -11.54
CA TRP A 401 -7.27 -16.86 -12.51
C TRP A 401 -8.26 -16.77 -13.68
N ILE A 402 -8.80 -17.92 -14.11
CA ILE A 402 -9.79 -18.01 -15.19
C ILE A 402 -11.04 -17.16 -14.90
N THR A 403 -11.42 -17.10 -13.62
CA THR A 403 -12.61 -16.39 -13.14
C THR A 403 -12.27 -15.02 -12.53
N ALA A 404 -11.02 -14.55 -12.66
CA ALA A 404 -10.62 -13.28 -12.09
C ALA A 404 -11.24 -12.11 -12.85
N GLU A 405 -11.64 -11.09 -12.10
CA GLU A 405 -12.11 -9.83 -12.66
C GLU A 405 -10.90 -8.91 -12.88
N TYR A 406 -10.50 -8.70 -14.12
CA TYR A 406 -9.38 -7.79 -14.44
C TYR A 406 -9.87 -6.35 -14.60
N ALA A 407 -9.17 -5.41 -13.98
CA ALA A 407 -9.35 -4.00 -14.31
C ALA A 407 -8.77 -3.74 -15.71
N SER A 408 -9.46 -2.92 -16.51
CA SER A 408 -8.92 -2.43 -17.77
C SER A 408 -7.92 -1.31 -17.49
N GLY A 409 -6.73 -1.37 -18.08
CA GLY A 409 -5.72 -0.33 -17.91
C GLY A 409 -5.91 0.83 -18.87
N TYR A 410 -5.65 2.05 -18.43
CA TYR A 410 -5.82 3.27 -19.23
C TYR A 410 -4.59 4.18 -19.18
N HIS A 411 -4.36 4.89 -20.27
CA HIS A 411 -3.41 6.01 -20.32
C HIS A 411 -4.12 7.28 -20.77
N LEU A 412 -3.48 8.42 -20.50
CA LEU A 412 -4.02 9.72 -20.88
C LEU A 412 -3.58 10.07 -22.30
N PHE A 413 -4.53 10.48 -23.14
CA PHE A 413 -4.26 11.10 -24.43
C PHE A 413 -5.31 12.19 -24.67
N GLN A 414 -4.87 13.41 -24.99
CA GLN A 414 -5.75 14.55 -25.23
C GLN A 414 -6.83 14.73 -24.14
N ASN A 415 -6.42 14.65 -22.86
CA ASN A 415 -7.27 14.81 -21.68
C ASN A 415 -8.42 13.78 -21.58
N SER A 416 -8.20 12.57 -22.10
CA SER A 416 -9.14 11.45 -22.01
C SER A 416 -8.39 10.14 -21.73
N TYR A 417 -9.07 9.20 -21.08
CA TYR A 417 -8.63 7.82 -20.91
C TYR A 417 -8.71 7.08 -22.23
N GLN A 418 -7.57 6.53 -22.66
CA GLN A 418 -7.44 5.61 -23.76
C GLN A 418 -7.17 4.22 -23.23
N LEU A 419 -7.90 3.24 -23.74
CA LEU A 419 -7.70 1.85 -23.38
C LEU A 419 -6.27 1.44 -23.74
N GLY A 420 -5.57 0.87 -22.77
CA GLY A 420 -4.22 0.36 -22.94
C GLY A 420 -4.18 -1.15 -23.04
N ASN A 421 -3.09 -1.65 -23.62
CA ASN A 421 -2.80 -3.08 -23.61
C ASN A 421 -2.19 -3.50 -22.25
N PRO A 422 -2.41 -4.74 -21.81
CA PRO A 422 -1.68 -5.31 -20.68
C PRO A 422 -0.16 -5.19 -20.88
N PHE A 423 0.59 -5.00 -19.80
CA PHE A 423 2.05 -4.97 -19.87
C PHE A 423 2.60 -6.33 -20.33
N PRO A 424 3.36 -6.40 -21.45
CA PRO A 424 3.81 -7.68 -22.00
C PRO A 424 4.89 -8.31 -21.13
N PHE A 425 5.14 -9.61 -21.33
CA PHE A 425 6.36 -10.22 -20.81
C PHE A 425 7.60 -9.64 -21.49
N LEU A 426 8.58 -9.26 -20.68
CA LEU A 426 9.89 -8.75 -21.10
C LEU A 426 10.96 -9.44 -20.25
N PRO A 427 12.24 -9.46 -20.68
CA PRO A 427 13.34 -10.03 -19.89
C PRO A 427 13.43 -9.47 -18.46
N TRP A 428 12.98 -8.23 -18.23
CA TRP A 428 12.87 -7.64 -16.89
C TRP A 428 11.48 -7.80 -16.24
N ALA A 429 10.68 -8.80 -16.61
CA ALA A 429 9.42 -9.12 -15.95
C ALA A 429 9.54 -9.29 -14.42
N PRO A 430 10.65 -9.83 -13.86
CA PRO A 430 10.89 -9.81 -12.40
C PRO A 430 10.93 -8.40 -11.77
N ALA A 431 10.94 -7.35 -12.59
CA ALA A 431 10.89 -5.96 -12.16
C ALA A 431 9.52 -5.30 -12.35
N GLY A 432 8.54 -5.95 -13.00
CA GLY A 432 7.29 -5.27 -13.37
C GLY A 432 6.07 -6.12 -13.78
N GLY A 433 6.24 -7.43 -13.99
CA GLY A 433 5.27 -8.28 -14.69
C GLY A 433 4.23 -8.98 -13.82
N ILE A 434 4.15 -8.72 -12.51
CA ILE A 434 3.17 -9.39 -11.63
C ILE A 434 1.83 -8.63 -11.65
N ARG A 435 0.76 -9.40 -11.65
CA ARG A 435 -0.62 -8.96 -11.47
C ARG A 435 -1.18 -9.56 -10.17
N SER A 436 -1.95 -8.77 -9.45
CA SER A 436 -2.53 -9.19 -8.17
C SER A 436 -3.77 -8.35 -7.84
N ASN A 437 -4.44 -8.66 -6.74
CA ASN A 437 -5.58 -7.91 -6.22
C ASN A 437 -5.29 -7.39 -4.80
N ALA A 438 -6.20 -6.58 -4.25
CA ALA A 438 -6.00 -6.04 -2.91
C ALA A 438 -5.99 -7.13 -1.84
N SER A 439 -6.80 -8.19 -1.99
CA SER A 439 -6.90 -9.27 -1.00
C SER A 439 -5.59 -10.06 -0.82
N ASP A 440 -4.97 -10.47 -1.92
CA ASP A 440 -3.68 -11.13 -1.93
C ASP A 440 -2.58 -10.20 -1.46
N MET A 441 -2.59 -8.94 -1.89
CA MET A 441 -1.61 -7.96 -1.46
C MET A 441 -1.69 -7.68 0.06
N ILE A 442 -2.85 -7.85 0.70
CA ILE A 442 -2.94 -7.84 2.17
C ILE A 442 -2.22 -9.04 2.81
N LYS A 443 -2.27 -10.23 2.19
CA LYS A 443 -1.46 -11.39 2.64
C LYS A 443 0.04 -11.08 2.48
N PHE A 444 0.45 -10.45 1.37
CA PHE A 444 1.82 -10.00 1.16
C PHE A 444 2.25 -8.96 2.21
N ILE A 445 1.40 -7.99 2.54
CA ILE A 445 1.65 -6.98 3.59
C ILE A 445 1.82 -7.65 4.96
N ARG A 446 0.94 -8.59 5.33
CA ARG A 446 1.03 -9.35 6.58
C ARG A 446 2.39 -10.03 6.71
N ALA A 447 2.83 -10.73 5.66
CA ALA A 447 4.12 -11.40 5.62
C ALA A 447 5.31 -10.43 5.73
N ASN A 448 5.26 -9.29 5.04
CA ASN A 448 6.30 -8.25 5.12
C ASN A 448 6.38 -7.58 6.50
N LEU A 449 5.30 -7.59 7.28
CA LEU A 449 5.27 -7.15 8.68
C LEU A 449 5.69 -8.25 9.67
N GLY A 450 6.10 -9.43 9.18
CA GLY A 450 6.55 -10.53 10.03
C GLY A 450 5.42 -11.46 10.50
N PHE A 451 4.22 -11.37 9.93
CA PHE A 451 3.07 -12.18 10.35
C PHE A 451 2.78 -13.31 9.37
N ASN A 452 2.45 -14.48 9.91
CA ASN A 452 1.94 -15.59 9.11
C ASN A 452 0.61 -15.22 8.44
N THR A 453 0.38 -15.72 7.23
CA THR A 453 -0.84 -15.42 6.46
C THR A 453 -1.99 -16.41 6.71
N GLY A 454 -1.76 -17.41 7.57
CA GLY A 454 -2.69 -18.52 7.85
C GLY A 454 -2.21 -19.87 7.29
N VAL A 455 -1.16 -19.87 6.47
CA VAL A 455 -0.47 -21.08 6.00
C VAL A 455 0.77 -21.30 6.86
N HIS A 456 0.80 -22.38 7.64
CA HIS A 456 1.97 -22.68 8.47
C HIS A 456 2.86 -23.73 7.80
N ASN A 457 3.88 -23.28 7.08
CA ASN A 457 4.91 -24.15 6.52
C ASN A 457 6.31 -23.50 6.57
N PRO A 458 7.40 -24.30 6.47
CA PRO A 458 8.76 -23.77 6.51
C PRO A 458 9.07 -22.75 5.40
N GLU A 459 8.47 -22.91 4.21
CA GLU A 459 8.71 -22.00 3.09
C GLU A 459 8.16 -20.59 3.36
N GLN A 460 6.97 -20.49 3.99
CA GLN A 460 6.40 -19.23 4.43
C GLN A 460 7.29 -18.57 5.48
N ALA A 461 7.77 -19.33 6.47
CA ALA A 461 8.64 -18.80 7.50
C ALA A 461 9.95 -18.23 6.92
N GLN A 462 10.59 -18.97 6.00
CA GLN A 462 11.80 -18.53 5.30
C GLN A 462 11.54 -17.29 4.44
N LEU A 463 10.42 -17.25 3.72
CA LEU A 463 10.02 -16.10 2.92
C LEU A 463 9.77 -14.86 3.78
N ILE A 464 9.09 -15.00 4.93
CA ILE A 464 8.87 -13.91 5.87
C ILE A 464 10.20 -13.36 6.40
N GLN A 465 11.16 -14.23 6.77
CA GLN A 465 12.48 -13.77 7.19
C GLN A 465 13.23 -13.05 6.05
N GLY A 466 13.12 -13.56 4.82
CA GLY A 466 13.65 -12.91 3.61
C GLY A 466 13.03 -11.54 3.34
N MET A 467 11.71 -11.40 3.53
CA MET A 467 11.02 -10.12 3.44
C MET A 467 11.51 -9.13 4.50
N LEU A 468 11.69 -9.57 5.74
CA LEU A 468 12.21 -8.71 6.80
C LEU A 468 13.61 -8.19 6.46
N MET A 469 14.49 -9.06 5.96
CA MET A 469 15.82 -8.69 5.43
C MET A 469 15.74 -7.69 4.27
N ALA A 470 14.81 -7.87 3.33
CA ALA A 470 14.66 -7.02 2.15
C ALA A 470 14.36 -5.54 2.47
N HIS A 471 13.84 -5.25 3.66
CA HIS A 471 13.55 -3.89 4.10
C HIS A 471 14.73 -3.20 4.79
N GLU A 472 15.79 -3.92 5.13
CA GLU A 472 16.90 -3.32 5.86
C GLU A 472 17.70 -2.41 4.92
N PRO A 473 17.91 -1.12 5.29
CA PRO A 473 18.79 -0.24 4.56
C PRO A 473 20.17 -0.86 4.39
N ASN A 474 20.71 -0.80 3.17
CA ASN A 474 22.05 -1.28 2.93
C ASN A 474 23.09 -0.14 2.92
N ILE A 475 24.31 -0.55 3.23
CA ILE A 475 25.54 0.20 2.97
C ILE A 475 26.15 -0.35 1.68
N TYR A 476 26.84 0.51 0.92
CA TYR A 476 27.45 0.11 -0.34
C TYR A 476 28.45 -1.06 -0.19
N PHE A 477 29.11 -1.16 0.97
CA PHE A 477 30.11 -2.20 1.26
C PHE A 477 29.87 -2.91 2.59
N PRO A 478 30.18 -4.21 2.70
CA PRO A 478 30.31 -4.87 4.00
C PRO A 478 31.25 -4.08 4.92
N GLY A 479 30.75 -3.63 6.07
CA GLY A 479 31.55 -2.88 7.06
C GLY A 479 31.86 -1.41 6.71
N GLY A 480 31.33 -0.89 5.59
CA GLY A 480 31.43 0.54 5.25
C GLY A 480 30.48 1.44 6.06
N THR A 481 30.65 2.76 5.93
CA THR A 481 29.78 3.76 6.57
C THR A 481 28.91 4.56 5.61
N GLU A 482 29.14 4.43 4.29
CA GLU A 482 28.40 5.16 3.27
C GLU A 482 27.03 4.52 3.02
N PRO A 483 25.92 5.20 3.39
CA PRO A 483 24.59 4.64 3.24
C PRO A 483 24.18 4.67 1.78
N ASN A 484 23.53 3.60 1.34
CA ASN A 484 22.86 3.62 0.07
C ASN A 484 21.49 4.31 0.21
N ILE A 485 21.31 5.45 -0.48
CA ILE A 485 20.11 6.27 -0.37
C ILE A 485 19.21 6.05 -1.59
N GLY A 486 18.02 5.52 -1.34
CA GLY A 486 16.93 5.41 -2.30
C GLY A 486 16.06 6.66 -2.31
N ASN A 487 15.44 6.95 -3.45
CA ASN A 487 14.54 8.09 -3.60
C ASN A 487 13.34 7.72 -4.48
N GLN A 488 12.14 7.87 -3.94
CA GLN A 488 10.87 7.76 -4.65
C GLN A 488 9.87 8.70 -3.98
N SER A 489 9.81 9.94 -4.46
CA SER A 489 9.09 11.04 -3.79
C SER A 489 7.66 10.64 -3.36
N PRO A 490 7.24 10.92 -2.11
CA PRO A 490 7.98 11.67 -1.08
C PRO A 490 8.94 10.83 -0.22
N ILE A 491 9.04 9.52 -0.46
CA ILE A 491 9.86 8.61 0.35
C ILE A 491 11.33 8.68 -0.09
N ARG A 492 12.20 9.18 0.79
CA ARG A 492 13.65 9.24 0.57
C ARG A 492 14.39 8.79 1.82
N GLY A 493 15.22 7.77 1.67
CA GLY A 493 15.92 7.18 2.82
C GLY A 493 16.80 6.01 2.42
N GLY A 494 17.00 5.06 3.33
CA GLY A 494 17.79 3.86 3.08
C GLY A 494 17.19 3.00 1.97
N GLN A 495 18.02 2.60 1.01
CA GLN A 495 17.66 1.63 -0.01
C GLN A 495 17.71 0.21 0.60
N GLY A 496 16.63 -0.55 0.50
CA GLY A 496 16.59 -1.99 0.73
C GLY A 496 16.53 -2.74 -0.61
N TYR A 497 16.17 -4.01 -0.60
CA TYR A 497 15.94 -4.77 -1.84
C TYR A 497 14.66 -4.25 -2.51
N ALA A 498 14.84 -3.36 -3.48
CA ALA A 498 13.83 -2.51 -4.11
C ALA A 498 13.05 -1.53 -3.20
N TRP A 499 12.98 -1.76 -1.89
CA TRP A 499 12.33 -0.87 -0.93
C TRP A 499 13.10 0.44 -0.72
N VAL A 500 12.38 1.53 -0.45
CA VAL A 500 12.98 2.74 0.15
C VAL A 500 12.35 2.93 1.51
N CYS A 501 13.19 3.01 2.55
CA CYS A 501 12.75 3.14 3.93
C CYS A 501 13.30 4.42 4.56
N MET A 502 12.43 5.21 5.19
CA MET A 502 12.81 6.43 5.89
C MET A 502 12.19 6.49 7.29
N PRO A 503 12.79 7.21 8.23
CA PRO A 503 12.08 7.64 9.43
C PRO A 503 10.89 8.52 9.03
N SER A 504 9.74 8.27 9.64
CA SER A 504 8.53 9.08 9.51
C SER A 504 8.82 10.47 10.07
N PRO A 505 8.56 11.54 9.30
CA PRO A 505 8.76 12.91 9.77
C PRO A 505 7.88 13.28 10.98
N THR A 506 6.71 12.64 11.12
CA THR A 506 5.70 13.03 12.12
C THR A 506 5.93 12.40 13.49
N ASN A 507 6.48 11.18 13.53
CA ASN A 507 6.56 10.40 14.77
C ASN A 507 7.81 9.51 14.91
N GLY A 508 8.72 9.51 13.93
CA GLY A 508 9.95 8.71 13.94
C GLY A 508 9.79 7.23 13.58
N ASP A 509 8.58 6.75 13.28
CA ASP A 509 8.34 5.38 12.83
C ASP A 509 9.08 5.05 11.53
N ARG A 510 9.61 3.84 11.37
CA ARG A 510 10.21 3.47 10.07
C ARG A 510 9.11 3.14 9.06
N ILE A 511 8.95 4.00 8.06
CA ILE A 511 8.09 3.77 6.91
C ILE A 511 8.92 3.23 5.74
N CYS A 512 8.41 2.20 5.07
CA CYS A 512 9.00 1.61 3.88
C CYS A 512 7.96 1.62 2.77
N GLY A 513 8.38 1.97 1.54
CA GLY A 513 7.45 1.97 0.41
C GLY A 513 8.07 1.44 -0.88
N LYS A 514 7.21 1.22 -1.87
CA LYS A 514 7.55 1.03 -3.28
C LYS A 514 6.45 1.59 -4.16
N ILE A 515 6.81 2.51 -5.06
CA ILE A 515 5.94 2.97 -6.15
C ILE A 515 6.04 2.02 -7.34
N GLY A 516 4.91 1.71 -7.96
CA GLY A 516 4.82 1.04 -9.25
C GLY A 516 4.08 1.89 -10.27
N GLY A 517 4.58 1.94 -11.50
CA GLY A 517 3.87 2.54 -12.61
C GLY A 517 4.38 2.03 -13.95
N HIS A 518 3.47 1.93 -14.90
CA HIS A 518 3.77 1.89 -16.33
C HIS A 518 2.65 2.66 -17.06
N LYS A 519 2.62 2.57 -18.39
CA LYS A 519 1.70 3.33 -19.23
C LYS A 519 0.22 3.26 -18.79
N ASN A 520 -0.25 2.13 -18.24
CA ASN A 520 -1.67 1.86 -18.07
C ASN A 520 -2.13 1.64 -16.61
N PHE A 521 -1.21 1.46 -15.66
CA PHE A 521 -1.52 1.24 -14.24
C PHE A 521 -0.53 1.96 -13.34
N ARG A 522 -0.99 2.27 -12.11
CA ARG A 522 -0.18 2.78 -11.00
C ARG A 522 -0.47 1.98 -9.74
N SER A 523 0.56 1.78 -8.93
CA SER A 523 0.46 1.08 -7.66
C SER A 523 1.36 1.73 -6.60
N PHE A 524 0.99 1.55 -5.34
CA PHE A 524 1.81 1.90 -4.20
C PHE A 524 1.68 0.82 -3.14
N LEU A 525 2.80 0.29 -2.68
CA LEU A 525 2.87 -0.60 -1.53
C LEU A 525 3.64 0.10 -0.43
N GLY A 526 3.14 0.10 0.80
CA GLY A 526 3.85 0.70 1.91
C GLY A 526 3.52 0.12 3.27
N LEU A 527 4.46 0.29 4.19
CA LEU A 527 4.48 -0.31 5.52
C LEU A 527 4.90 0.75 6.54
N ASN A 528 4.22 0.78 7.68
CA ASN A 528 4.71 1.39 8.91
C ASN A 528 4.99 0.25 9.91
N LYS A 529 6.28 -0.08 10.07
CA LYS A 529 6.69 -1.25 10.84
C LYS A 529 6.38 -1.11 12.33
N SER A 530 6.62 0.06 12.90
CA SER A 530 6.39 0.32 14.33
C SER A 530 4.90 0.20 14.71
N LYS A 531 4.01 0.52 13.77
CA LYS A 531 2.56 0.46 13.97
C LYS A 531 1.92 -0.85 13.51
N ASN A 532 2.71 -1.81 13.01
CA ASN A 532 2.21 -3.04 12.38
C ASN A 532 1.10 -2.75 11.36
N TYR A 533 1.30 -1.72 10.55
CA TYR A 533 0.34 -1.22 9.59
C TYR A 533 0.93 -1.27 8.19
N GLY A 534 0.10 -1.56 7.20
CA GLY A 534 0.50 -1.49 5.80
C GLY A 534 -0.67 -1.30 4.88
N LEU A 535 -0.39 -0.86 3.67
CA LEU A 535 -1.40 -0.59 2.66
C LEU A 535 -0.90 -0.88 1.25
N ILE A 536 -1.86 -1.18 0.39
CA ILE A 536 -1.70 -1.26 -1.06
C ILE A 536 -2.72 -0.34 -1.72
N ILE A 537 -2.28 0.42 -2.72
CA ILE A 537 -3.13 1.22 -3.61
C ILE A 537 -2.93 0.68 -5.03
N LEU A 538 -4.03 0.39 -5.73
CA LEU A 538 -4.01 -0.09 -7.11
C LEU A 538 -4.93 0.79 -7.96
N PHE A 539 -4.37 1.50 -8.93
CA PHE A 539 -5.08 2.38 -9.86
C PHE A 539 -4.97 1.86 -11.29
N ASN A 540 -6.08 1.91 -12.03
CA ASN A 540 -6.16 1.44 -13.42
C ASN A 540 -5.86 2.53 -14.45
N THR A 541 -5.09 3.53 -14.09
CA THR A 541 -4.59 4.56 -15.01
C THR A 541 -3.11 4.79 -14.75
N GLY A 542 -2.30 4.78 -15.80
CA GLY A 542 -0.86 5.07 -15.71
C GLY A 542 -0.55 6.55 -15.48
N ALA A 543 0.73 6.85 -15.26
CA ALA A 543 1.27 8.21 -15.28
C ALA A 543 1.86 8.54 -16.66
N LEU A 544 1.95 9.83 -17.00
CA LEU A 544 2.63 10.30 -18.21
C LEU A 544 4.16 10.09 -18.12
N THR A 545 4.74 10.14 -16.91
CA THR A 545 6.14 9.79 -16.64
C THR A 545 6.23 8.52 -15.78
N THR A 546 6.96 7.51 -16.27
CA THR A 546 7.08 6.18 -15.63
C THR A 546 8.47 5.91 -15.04
N ASP A 547 9.35 6.91 -15.01
CA ASP A 547 10.75 6.76 -14.57
C ASP A 547 10.93 6.79 -13.04
N GLY A 548 9.82 6.84 -12.29
CA GLY A 548 9.83 6.91 -10.83
C GLY A 548 10.06 8.33 -10.28
N SER A 549 10.25 9.33 -11.14
CA SER A 549 10.27 10.75 -10.76
C SER A 549 8.87 11.36 -10.85
N LEU A 550 7.98 10.96 -9.94
CA LEU A 550 6.72 11.69 -9.79
C LEU A 550 7.06 13.09 -9.25
N THR A 551 6.83 14.12 -10.06
CA THR A 551 7.13 15.51 -9.71
C THR A 551 6.30 15.95 -8.51
N PRO A 552 6.85 16.63 -7.48
CA PRO A 552 6.26 16.65 -6.15
C PRO A 552 5.08 17.61 -5.91
N ALA A 553 4.43 18.15 -6.94
CA ALA A 553 3.35 19.13 -6.76
C ALA A 553 2.32 19.08 -7.88
N THR A 554 1.54 18.00 -7.94
CA THR A 554 0.36 17.92 -8.81
C THR A 554 -0.89 18.08 -7.96
N THR A 555 -1.86 18.84 -8.48
CA THR A 555 -3.25 18.73 -8.06
C THR A 555 -3.97 18.03 -9.22
N PRO A 556 -4.52 16.82 -9.02
CA PRO A 556 -4.66 16.05 -7.78
C PRO A 556 -3.35 15.39 -7.28
N PRO A 557 -3.30 14.95 -5.99
CA PRO A 557 -2.11 14.32 -5.40
C PRO A 557 -1.73 13.02 -6.10
N THR A 558 -0.43 12.72 -6.12
CA THR A 558 0.11 11.49 -6.70
C THR A 558 -0.22 10.27 -5.85
N ILE A 559 -0.19 9.07 -6.44
CA ILE A 559 -0.43 7.81 -5.70
C ILE A 559 0.52 7.61 -4.52
N SER A 560 1.77 8.08 -4.62
CA SER A 560 2.76 7.98 -3.55
C SER A 560 2.52 8.98 -2.43
N GLN A 561 2.08 10.20 -2.75
CA GLN A 561 1.66 11.18 -1.73
C GLN A 561 0.47 10.66 -0.93
N ILE A 562 -0.53 10.09 -1.61
CA ILE A 562 -1.69 9.46 -0.97
C ILE A 562 -1.23 8.34 -0.04
N GLY A 563 -0.39 7.44 -0.54
CA GLY A 563 0.14 6.31 0.23
C GLY A 563 0.95 6.73 1.45
N THR A 564 1.87 7.69 1.32
CA THR A 564 2.65 8.20 2.44
C THR A 564 1.77 8.90 3.48
N ASN A 565 0.81 9.73 3.06
CA ASN A 565 -0.11 10.38 3.99
C ASN A 565 -0.90 9.36 4.83
N LEU A 566 -1.36 8.26 4.22
CA LEU A 566 -2.06 7.20 4.94
C LEU A 566 -1.15 6.45 5.93
N LEU A 567 0.14 6.26 5.60
CA LEU A 567 1.12 5.63 6.50
C LEU A 567 1.52 6.50 7.70
N GLU A 568 1.51 7.82 7.54
CA GLU A 568 1.94 8.77 8.57
C GLU A 568 0.81 9.18 9.50
N ASN A 569 -0.44 9.08 9.06
CA ASN A 569 -1.62 9.49 9.82
C ASN A 569 -2.42 8.28 10.30
N ILE A 570 -1.79 7.42 11.11
CA ILE A 570 -2.45 6.28 11.77
C ILE A 570 -2.59 6.62 13.26
N ASP A 571 -3.82 6.71 13.75
CA ASP A 571 -4.11 6.99 15.16
C ASP A 571 -4.07 5.72 16.03
#